data_AF-Q1XAN5-F1
#
_entry.id   AF-Q1XAN5-F1
#
_cell.length_a   1.000
_cell.length_b   1.000
_cell.length_c   1.000
_cell.angle_alpha   90.00
_cell.angle_beta   90.00
_cell.angle_gamma   90.00
#
_symmetry.space_group_name_H-M   'P 1'
#
loop_
_entity.id
_entity.type
_entity.pdbx_description
1 polymer ?
#
loop_
_entity_poly.entity_id
_entity_poly.type
_entity_poly.pdbx_seq_one_letter_code
_entity_poly.pdbx_strand_id
1 'polypeptide(L)'
;MTDNSTPVTGADKPLRLGTRRSKLAMAQSGMVADAVSEVTGRAVELVEVTTYGDISREHLAQIGGTGVFVAALRDALLRGEVDFAVHSLKDLPTAQPEGLVLAAVPVREDPRDVLVARDGLTFEQLPSGARIGTGSPRRMAQLNAYARNHGLDIETVPIRGNVDTRI
;
A
#
# COMPACT_ATOMS: atom_id res chain seq x y z
N MET A 1 -47.95 1.26 -17.02
CA MET A 1 -46.52 1.41 -16.67
C MET A 1 -46.22 0.35 -15.63
N THR A 2 -45.86 -0.85 -16.07
CA THR A 2 -45.48 -1.94 -15.18
C THR A 2 -43.98 -1.85 -14.94
N ASP A 3 -43.63 -1.51 -13.69
CA ASP A 3 -42.29 -1.59 -13.15
C ASP A 3 -41.78 -3.03 -13.27
N ASN A 4 -40.74 -3.20 -14.08
CA ASN A 4 -40.17 -4.49 -14.44
C ASN A 4 -38.79 -4.61 -13.79
N SER A 5 -38.71 -4.39 -12.48
CA SER A 5 -37.49 -4.61 -11.71
C SER A 5 -37.31 -6.12 -11.49
N THR A 6 -36.61 -6.78 -12.40
CA THR A 6 -36.13 -8.16 -12.21
C THR A 6 -35.30 -8.22 -10.93
N PRO A 7 -35.54 -9.19 -10.02
CA PRO A 7 -34.74 -9.30 -8.81
C PRO A 7 -33.30 -9.65 -9.18
N VAL A 8 -32.38 -8.72 -8.95
CA VAL A 8 -30.93 -8.90 -9.08
C VAL A 8 -30.54 -10.03 -8.13
N THR A 9 -30.16 -11.18 -8.67
CA THR A 9 -29.67 -12.30 -7.85
C THR A 9 -28.35 -11.91 -7.19
N GLY A 10 -27.92 -12.57 -6.12
CA GLY A 10 -26.65 -12.24 -5.44
C GLY A 10 -25.42 -12.30 -6.36
N ALA A 11 -25.53 -13.02 -7.49
CA ALA A 11 -24.51 -13.10 -8.53
C ALA A 11 -24.38 -11.81 -9.37
N ASP A 12 -25.44 -11.01 -9.48
CA ASP A 12 -25.48 -9.81 -10.31
C ASP A 12 -25.01 -8.55 -9.57
N LYS A 13 -24.88 -8.61 -8.23
CA LYS A 13 -24.37 -7.47 -7.44
C LYS A 13 -22.86 -7.32 -7.61
N PRO A 14 -22.34 -6.08 -7.76
CA PRO A 14 -20.91 -5.85 -7.83
C PRO A 14 -20.23 -6.31 -6.54
N LEU A 15 -19.01 -6.81 -6.68
CA LEU A 15 -18.13 -7.09 -5.54
C LEU A 15 -17.49 -5.79 -5.07
N ARG A 16 -17.48 -5.53 -3.77
CA ARG A 16 -16.94 -4.31 -3.17
C ARG A 16 -15.50 -4.54 -2.75
N LEU A 17 -14.57 -3.88 -3.43
CA LEU A 17 -13.14 -3.89 -3.12
C LEU A 17 -12.77 -2.68 -2.25
N GLY A 18 -12.46 -2.93 -0.99
CA GLY A 18 -11.92 -1.90 -0.09
C GLY A 18 -10.52 -1.45 -0.50
N THR A 19 -10.31 -0.14 -0.59
CA THR A 19 -9.01 0.45 -0.93
C THR A 19 -8.72 1.75 -0.18
N ARG A 20 -7.45 2.15 -0.14
CA ARG A 20 -7.00 3.46 0.37
C ARG A 20 -6.97 4.48 -0.76
N ARG A 21 -7.08 5.76 -0.41
CA ARG A 21 -7.06 6.88 -1.38
C ARG A 21 -5.71 7.18 -2.05
N SER A 22 -4.61 6.57 -1.61
CA SER A 22 -3.32 6.88 -2.21
C SER A 22 -3.27 6.39 -3.66
N LYS A 23 -2.61 7.14 -4.56
CA LYS A 23 -2.51 6.78 -5.99
C LYS A 23 -2.03 5.35 -6.20
N LEU A 24 -1.04 4.91 -5.41
CA LEU A 24 -0.52 3.54 -5.48
C LEU A 24 -1.55 2.50 -5.03
N ALA A 25 -2.30 2.77 -3.96
CA ALA A 25 -3.34 1.84 -3.50
C ALA A 25 -4.47 1.73 -4.51
N MET A 26 -4.93 2.85 -5.08
CA MET A 26 -5.93 2.86 -6.15
C MET A 26 -5.46 2.09 -7.39
N ALA A 27 -4.20 2.27 -7.80
CA ALA A 27 -3.62 1.52 -8.91
C ALA A 27 -3.56 0.00 -8.63
N GLN A 28 -3.09 -0.40 -7.45
CA GLN A 28 -3.05 -1.81 -7.03
C GLN A 28 -4.44 -2.44 -6.97
N SER A 29 -5.41 -1.73 -6.38
CA SER A 29 -6.80 -2.18 -6.31
C SER A 29 -7.45 -2.26 -7.69
N GLY A 30 -7.19 -1.31 -8.58
CA GLY A 30 -7.68 -1.36 -9.97
C GLY A 30 -7.22 -2.62 -10.70
N MET A 31 -5.92 -2.93 -10.65
CA MET A 31 -5.38 -4.14 -11.28
C MET A 31 -6.02 -5.42 -10.75
N VAL A 32 -6.27 -5.50 -9.43
CA VAL A 32 -6.94 -6.66 -8.82
C VAL A 32 -8.43 -6.68 -9.16
N ALA A 33 -9.09 -5.53 -9.21
CA ALA A 33 -10.49 -5.43 -9.61
C ALA A 33 -10.70 -5.95 -11.02
N ASP A 34 -9.86 -5.54 -11.97
CA ASP A 34 -9.92 -6.01 -13.36
C ASP A 34 -9.74 -7.53 -13.44
N ALA A 35 -8.73 -8.07 -12.76
CA ALA A 35 -8.46 -9.52 -12.75
C ALA A 35 -9.61 -10.32 -12.10
N VAL A 36 -10.20 -9.83 -11.00
CA VAL A 36 -11.34 -10.47 -10.35
C VAL A 36 -12.58 -10.40 -11.25
N SER A 37 -12.82 -9.25 -11.89
CA SER A 37 -13.94 -9.09 -12.83
C SER A 37 -13.82 -10.01 -14.04
N GLU A 38 -12.62 -10.16 -14.60
CA GLU A 38 -12.37 -11.06 -15.72
C GLU A 38 -12.65 -12.53 -15.37
N VAL A 39 -12.19 -13.00 -14.21
CA VAL A 39 -12.34 -14.40 -13.80
C VAL A 39 -13.76 -14.73 -13.32
N THR A 40 -14.44 -13.77 -12.69
CA THR A 40 -15.77 -14.01 -12.08
C THR A 40 -16.94 -13.61 -12.97
N GLY A 41 -16.71 -12.77 -13.98
CA GLY A 41 -17.77 -12.12 -14.76
C GLY A 41 -18.57 -11.08 -13.98
N ARG A 42 -18.19 -10.77 -12.73
CA ARG A 42 -18.87 -9.79 -11.86
C ARG A 42 -18.15 -8.45 -11.88
N ALA A 43 -18.90 -7.36 -11.94
CA ALA A 43 -18.33 -6.04 -11.74
C ALA A 43 -17.68 -5.93 -10.35
N VAL A 44 -16.57 -5.21 -10.26
CA VAL A 44 -15.91 -4.86 -8.99
C VAL A 44 -15.98 -3.35 -8.80
N GLU A 45 -16.54 -2.92 -7.67
CA GLU A 45 -16.62 -1.53 -7.26
C GLU A 45 -15.51 -1.22 -6.25
N LEU A 46 -14.73 -0.16 -6.49
CA LEU A 46 -13.71 0.29 -5.55
C LEU A 46 -14.38 1.16 -4.48
N VAL A 47 -14.34 0.69 -3.23
CA VAL A 47 -14.87 1.40 -2.08
C VAL A 47 -13.71 2.02 -1.30
N GLU A 48 -13.65 3.34 -1.29
CA GLU A 48 -12.64 4.06 -0.52
C GLU A 48 -12.92 3.95 0.98
N VAL A 49 -12.03 3.26 1.69
CA VAL A 49 -12.08 3.18 3.15
C VAL A 49 -11.24 4.34 3.71
N THR A 50 -11.93 5.33 4.26
CA THR A 50 -11.28 6.48 4.89
C THR A 50 -10.75 6.08 6.26
N THR A 51 -9.46 6.29 6.50
CA THR A 51 -8.87 6.01 7.80
C THR A 51 -8.78 7.29 8.64
N TYR A 52 -8.77 7.18 9.97
CA TYR A 52 -8.50 8.33 10.86
C TYR A 52 -7.12 8.96 10.57
N GLY A 53 -6.15 8.15 10.10
CA GLY A 53 -4.82 8.60 9.68
C GLY A 53 -4.79 9.43 8.39
N ASP A 54 -5.84 9.39 7.57
CA ASP A 54 -5.96 10.27 6.40
C ASP A 54 -6.49 11.67 6.80
N ILE A 55 -7.12 11.79 7.97
CA ILE A 55 -7.80 13.00 8.46
C ILE A 55 -6.91 13.77 9.45
N SER A 56 -6.06 13.08 10.21
CA SER A 56 -5.14 13.69 11.20
C SER A 56 -3.68 13.45 10.84
N ARG A 57 -3.00 14.49 10.33
CA ARG A 57 -1.54 14.51 10.10
C ARG A 57 -0.74 14.49 11.42
N GLU A 58 -1.34 14.90 12.53
CA GLU A 58 -0.63 15.20 13.78
C GLU A 58 -0.39 13.98 14.70
N HIS A 59 -1.25 12.95 14.66
CA HIS A 59 -1.15 11.79 15.58
C HIS A 59 -0.44 10.55 15.02
N LEU A 60 -0.17 10.50 13.71
CA LEU A 60 0.56 9.40 13.05
C LEU A 60 2.05 9.31 13.44
N ALA A 61 2.61 10.38 14.02
CA ALA A 61 4.00 10.40 14.49
C ALA A 61 4.24 9.47 15.69
N GLN A 62 3.21 9.19 16.50
CA GLN A 62 3.30 8.41 17.74
C GLN A 62 2.75 6.99 17.61
N ILE A 63 1.85 6.74 16.67
CA ILE A 63 1.15 5.46 16.52
C ILE A 63 1.67 4.78 15.26
N GLY A 64 2.42 3.68 15.41
CA GLY A 64 3.08 2.94 14.33
C GLY A 64 2.28 2.90 13.01
N GLY A 65 2.69 3.74 12.06
CA GLY A 65 1.89 4.13 10.90
C GLY A 65 1.54 3.02 9.90
N THR A 66 2.09 1.81 10.01
CA THR A 66 1.67 0.66 9.17
C THR A 66 0.42 -0.02 9.74
N GLY A 67 0.29 -0.09 11.07
CA GLY A 67 -0.81 -0.81 11.73
C GLY A 67 -2.17 -0.10 11.60
N VAL A 68 -2.16 1.25 11.62
CA VAL A 68 -3.39 2.07 11.55
C VAL A 68 -4.11 1.89 10.22
N PHE A 69 -3.37 1.80 9.10
CA PHE A 69 -3.97 1.65 7.78
C PHE A 69 -4.49 0.25 7.51
N VAL A 70 -3.84 -0.77 8.08
CA VAL A 70 -4.32 -2.16 7.97
C VAL A 70 -5.59 -2.36 8.81
N ALA A 71 -5.69 -1.72 9.97
CA ALA A 71 -6.85 -1.85 10.86
C ALA A 71 -8.14 -1.41 10.17
N ALA A 72 -8.18 -0.22 9.56
CA ALA A 72 -9.42 0.32 8.98
C ALA A 72 -10.03 -0.56 7.86
N LEU A 73 -9.19 -1.08 6.95
CA LEU A 73 -9.65 -1.99 5.89
C LEU A 73 -10.12 -3.34 6.45
N ARG A 74 -9.42 -3.86 7.48
CA ARG A 74 -9.85 -5.09 8.17
C ARG A 74 -11.18 -4.89 8.89
N ASP A 75 -11.38 -3.76 9.55
CA ASP A 75 -12.63 -3.49 10.24
C ASP A 75 -13.79 -3.35 9.25
N ALA A 76 -13.56 -2.72 8.09
CA ALA A 76 -14.56 -2.65 7.02
C ALA A 76 -14.94 -4.04 6.48
N LEU A 77 -13.96 -4.95 6.33
CA LEU A 77 -14.23 -6.35 5.98
C LEU A 77 -15.06 -7.07 7.04
N LEU A 78 -14.66 -6.95 8.32
CA LEU A 78 -15.35 -7.59 9.43
C LEU A 78 -16.79 -7.07 9.62
N ARG A 79 -17.04 -5.80 9.31
CA ARG A 79 -18.39 -5.21 9.29
C ARG A 79 -19.20 -5.51 8.02
N GLY A 80 -18.61 -6.19 7.03
CA GLY A 80 -19.27 -6.50 5.76
C GLY A 80 -19.53 -5.27 4.87
N GLU A 81 -18.82 -4.17 5.11
CA GLU A 81 -18.90 -2.93 4.29
C GLU A 81 -18.24 -3.12 2.93
N VAL A 82 -17.21 -3.97 2.88
CA VAL A 82 -16.51 -4.41 1.67
C VAL A 82 -16.37 -5.93 1.68
N ASP A 83 -16.24 -6.53 0.51
CA ASP A 83 -16.19 -7.99 0.34
C ASP A 83 -14.75 -8.53 0.36
N PHE A 84 -13.80 -7.72 -0.12
CA PHE A 84 -12.36 -8.03 -0.06
C PHE A 84 -11.54 -6.72 -0.06
N ALA A 85 -10.26 -6.82 0.29
CA ALA A 85 -9.34 -5.67 0.34
C ALA A 85 -7.98 -6.03 -0.23
N VAL A 86 -7.29 -5.03 -0.79
CA VAL A 86 -5.94 -5.17 -1.35
C VAL A 86 -4.94 -4.40 -0.50
N HIS A 87 -3.83 -5.06 -0.19
CA HIS A 87 -2.70 -4.45 0.52
C HIS A 87 -1.39 -4.77 -0.20
N SER A 88 -0.42 -3.85 -0.08
CA SER A 88 0.97 -4.23 -0.29
C SER A 88 1.36 -5.23 0.80
N LEU A 89 1.84 -6.42 0.39
CA LEU A 89 2.08 -7.54 1.31
C LEU A 89 3.03 -7.18 2.47
N LYS A 90 4.03 -6.32 2.21
CA LYS A 90 5.00 -5.84 3.19
C LYS A 90 4.37 -5.05 4.36
N ASP A 91 3.15 -4.56 4.19
CA ASP A 91 2.46 -3.73 5.18
C ASP A 91 1.55 -4.58 6.08
N LEU A 92 1.30 -5.86 5.76
CA LEU A 92 0.49 -6.74 6.58
C LEU A 92 1.26 -7.24 7.83
N PRO A 93 0.64 -7.23 9.01
CA PRO A 93 1.14 -7.94 10.18
C PRO A 93 1.34 -9.43 9.89
N THR A 94 2.33 -10.04 10.54
CA THR A 94 2.60 -11.48 10.43
C THR A 94 1.58 -12.34 11.16
N ALA A 95 0.95 -11.81 12.22
CA ALA A 95 -0.13 -12.48 12.91
C ALA A 95 -1.40 -12.50 12.06
N GLN A 96 -1.98 -13.69 11.90
CA GLN A 96 -3.24 -13.87 11.21
C GLN A 96 -4.38 -13.21 12.01
N PRO A 97 -5.10 -12.23 11.45
CA PRO A 97 -6.30 -11.70 12.08
C PRO A 97 -7.40 -12.76 12.19
N GLU A 98 -8.11 -12.75 13.31
CA GLU A 98 -9.32 -13.56 13.47
C GLU A 98 -10.41 -13.10 12.48
N GLY A 99 -11.18 -14.06 11.94
CA GLY A 99 -12.30 -13.78 11.03
C GLY A 99 -11.91 -13.36 9.61
N LEU A 100 -10.61 -13.20 9.32
CA LEU A 100 -10.11 -12.85 7.99
C LEU A 100 -9.05 -13.84 7.53
N VAL A 101 -8.79 -13.92 6.23
CA VAL A 101 -7.76 -14.77 5.61
C VAL A 101 -7.02 -14.00 4.53
N LEU A 102 -5.73 -14.30 4.33
CA LEU A 102 -5.03 -13.88 3.11
C LEU A 102 -5.49 -14.77 1.96
N ALA A 103 -6.51 -14.33 1.23
CA ALA A 103 -7.17 -15.15 0.20
C ALA A 103 -6.32 -15.38 -1.06
N ALA A 104 -5.46 -14.43 -1.43
CA ALA A 104 -4.63 -14.51 -2.62
C ALA A 104 -3.36 -13.66 -2.50
N VAL A 105 -2.33 -14.06 -3.23
CA VAL A 105 -1.12 -13.27 -3.47
C VAL A 105 -0.90 -13.23 -4.99
N PRO A 106 -1.06 -12.07 -5.65
CA PRO A 106 -0.80 -11.94 -7.09
C PRO A 106 0.66 -12.24 -7.45
N VAL A 107 0.94 -12.35 -8.75
CA VAL A 107 2.31 -12.46 -9.26
C VAL A 107 3.15 -11.30 -8.75
N ARG A 108 4.34 -11.62 -8.27
CA ARG A 108 5.22 -10.66 -7.61
C ARG A 108 5.90 -9.77 -8.64
N GLU A 109 5.70 -8.46 -8.49
CA GLU A 109 6.51 -7.44 -9.17
C GLU A 109 7.96 -7.41 -8.67
N ASP A 110 8.82 -6.65 -9.36
CA ASP A 110 10.24 -6.50 -8.99
C ASP A 110 10.40 -6.14 -7.49
N PRO A 111 11.04 -7.00 -6.68
CA PRO A 111 11.14 -6.80 -5.24
C PRO A 111 12.30 -5.87 -4.83
N ARG A 112 13.10 -5.37 -5.77
CA ARG A 112 14.30 -4.58 -5.49
C ARG A 112 13.96 -3.19 -4.94
N ASP A 113 14.86 -2.69 -4.09
CA ASP A 113 14.87 -1.27 -3.74
C ASP A 113 15.52 -0.47 -4.89
N VAL A 114 15.08 0.77 -5.09
CA VAL A 114 15.63 1.68 -6.10
C VAL A 114 16.17 2.95 -5.43
N LEU A 115 17.31 3.45 -5.93
CA LEU A 115 17.78 4.79 -5.64
C LEU A 115 17.09 5.76 -6.59
N VAL A 116 16.37 6.74 -6.05
CA VAL A 116 15.88 7.87 -6.83
C VAL A 116 16.75 9.07 -6.45
N ALA A 117 17.56 9.51 -7.39
CA ALA A 117 18.42 10.68 -7.25
C ALA A 117 18.17 11.64 -8.41
N ARG A 118 18.40 12.94 -8.17
CA ARG A 118 18.45 13.92 -9.24
C ARG A 118 19.50 13.52 -10.27
N ASP A 119 19.25 13.88 -11.54
CA ASP A 119 20.23 13.75 -12.62
C ASP A 119 20.76 12.31 -12.84
N GLY A 120 20.06 11.29 -12.32
CA GLY A 120 20.41 9.87 -12.52
C GLY A 120 21.63 9.39 -11.75
N LEU A 121 22.04 10.10 -10.69
CA LEU A 121 23.22 9.72 -9.89
C LEU A 121 23.11 8.30 -9.35
N THR A 122 24.19 7.53 -9.49
CA THR A 122 24.37 6.25 -8.79
C THR A 122 24.87 6.47 -7.36
N PHE A 123 24.90 5.40 -6.55
CA PHE A 123 25.40 5.47 -5.18
C PHE A 123 26.86 5.94 -5.11
N GLU A 124 27.69 5.49 -6.04
CA GLU A 124 29.12 5.81 -6.13
C GLU A 124 29.36 7.27 -6.58
N GLN A 125 28.36 7.88 -7.20
CA GLN A 125 28.41 9.26 -7.68
C GLN A 125 27.83 10.27 -6.67
N LEU A 126 27.35 9.81 -5.51
CA LEU A 126 26.84 10.70 -4.48
C LEU A 126 27.98 11.57 -3.91
N PRO A 127 27.77 12.88 -3.72
CA PRO A 127 28.77 13.74 -3.10
C PRO A 127 28.99 13.37 -1.63
N SER A 128 30.16 13.69 -1.09
CA SER A 128 30.43 13.54 0.35
C SER A 128 29.38 14.30 1.16
N GLY A 129 28.85 13.66 2.20
CA GLY A 129 27.78 14.21 3.04
C GLY A 129 26.39 14.15 2.39
N ALA A 130 26.20 13.33 1.34
CA ALA A 130 24.91 13.20 0.69
C ALA A 130 23.81 12.71 1.64
N ARG A 131 22.66 13.38 1.59
CA ARG A 131 21.50 13.05 2.44
C ARG A 131 20.55 12.12 1.70
N ILE A 132 20.31 10.92 2.24
CA ILE A 132 19.47 9.89 1.64
C ILE A 132 18.17 9.73 2.45
N GLY A 133 17.04 10.11 1.84
CA GLY A 133 15.72 10.01 2.46
C GLY A 133 15.19 8.59 2.55
N THR A 134 15.08 8.03 3.75
CA THR A 134 14.36 6.76 3.99
C THR A 134 13.78 6.69 5.40
N GLY A 135 12.51 6.29 5.50
CA GLY A 135 11.88 5.96 6.79
C GLY A 135 12.00 4.48 7.19
N SER A 136 12.72 3.65 6.43
CA SER A 136 12.85 2.21 6.68
C SER A 136 14.13 1.90 7.46
N PRO A 137 14.04 1.34 8.68
CA PRO A 137 15.21 0.92 9.45
C PRO A 137 16.08 -0.11 8.71
N ARG A 138 15.43 -1.03 7.96
CA ARG A 138 16.13 -2.01 7.11
C ARG A 138 17.04 -1.31 6.09
N ARG A 139 16.49 -0.35 5.33
CA ARG A 139 17.26 0.38 4.32
C ARG A 139 18.35 1.23 4.96
N MET A 140 18.07 1.91 6.08
CA MET A 140 19.07 2.70 6.80
C MET A 140 20.26 1.84 7.22
N ALA A 141 20.02 0.67 7.80
CA ALA A 141 21.08 -0.25 8.20
C ALA A 141 21.92 -0.71 7.00
N GLN A 142 21.28 -1.09 5.90
CA GLN A 142 21.95 -1.56 4.68
C GLN A 142 22.76 -0.46 4.00
N LEU A 143 22.21 0.75 3.90
CA LEU A 143 22.91 1.91 3.32
C LEU A 143 24.15 2.29 4.13
N ASN A 144 24.02 2.37 5.46
CA ASN A 144 25.15 2.71 6.32
C ASN A 144 26.23 1.61 6.30
N ALA A 145 25.86 0.34 6.18
CA ALA A 145 26.82 -0.75 6.00
C ALA A 145 27.53 -0.66 4.64
N TYR A 146 26.79 -0.42 3.56
CA TYR A 146 27.35 -0.22 2.23
C TYR A 146 28.33 0.95 2.19
N ALA A 147 27.95 2.10 2.75
CA ALA A 147 28.78 3.31 2.78
C ALA A 147 30.11 3.09 3.51
N ARG A 148 30.09 2.46 4.70
CA ARG A 148 31.31 2.11 5.44
C ARG A 148 32.24 1.20 4.64
N ASN A 149 31.68 0.21 3.94
CA ASN A 149 32.46 -0.75 3.17
C ASN A 149 33.10 -0.14 1.91
N HIS A 150 32.56 0.98 1.41
CA HIS A 150 33.03 1.65 0.19
C HIS A 150 33.69 3.02 0.46
N GLY A 151 33.87 3.40 1.73
CA GLY A 151 34.45 4.69 2.09
C GLY A 151 33.59 5.89 1.68
N LEU A 152 32.28 5.71 1.58
CA LEU A 152 31.33 6.79 1.25
C LEU A 152 30.87 7.50 2.52
N ASP A 153 30.74 8.82 2.42
CA ASP A 153 30.20 9.68 3.47
C ASP A 153 28.75 10.07 3.12
N ILE A 154 27.78 9.51 3.85
CA ILE A 154 26.35 9.73 3.64
C ILE A 154 25.63 9.95 4.99
N GLU A 155 24.49 10.63 4.93
CA GLU A 155 23.56 10.80 6.05
C GLU A 155 22.19 10.22 5.68
N THR A 156 21.73 9.18 6.38
CA THR A 156 20.34 8.71 6.23
C THR A 156 19.38 9.59 7.00
N VAL A 157 18.41 10.19 6.31
CA VAL A 157 17.41 11.10 6.92
C VAL A 157 16.00 10.53 6.82
N PRO A 158 15.15 10.68 7.85
CA PRO A 158 13.79 10.17 7.81
C PRO A 158 12.94 10.95 6.80
N ILE A 159 12.20 10.22 5.98
CA ILE A 159 11.18 10.76 5.07
C ILE A 159 9.90 9.94 5.19
N ARG A 160 8.74 10.60 5.11
CA ARG A 160 7.40 9.99 5.16
C ARG A 160 6.53 10.54 4.03
N GLY A 161 5.30 10.04 3.93
CA GLY A 161 4.36 10.36 2.86
C GLY A 161 4.23 9.25 1.83
N ASN A 162 3.31 9.46 0.88
CA ASN A 162 3.11 8.61 -0.30
C ASN A 162 4.24 8.80 -1.31
N VAL A 163 4.33 7.92 -2.31
CA VAL A 163 5.37 7.96 -3.34
C VAL A 163 5.44 9.34 -4.00
N ASP A 164 4.30 9.88 -4.44
CA ASP A 164 4.21 11.16 -5.13
C ASP A 164 4.52 12.39 -4.25
N THR A 165 4.50 12.25 -2.94
CA THR A 165 4.93 13.33 -2.02
C THR A 165 6.40 13.23 -1.64
N ARG A 166 7.07 12.12 -1.96
CA ARG A 166 8.49 11.90 -1.68
C ARG A 166 9.40 12.24 -2.86
N ILE A 167 8.83 12.25 -4.06
CA ILE A 167 9.48 12.59 -5.33
C ILE A 167 9.14 14.03 -5.65
#